data_AF-A0A3D5K9E6-F1
#
_entry.id   AF-A0A3D5K9E6-F1
#
_cell.length_a   1.000
_cell.length_b   1.000
_cell.length_c   1.000
_cell.angle_alpha   90.00
_cell.angle_beta   90.00
_cell.angle_gamma   90.00
#
_symmetry.space_group_name_H-M   'P 1'
#
loop_
_entity.id
_entity.type
_entity.pdbx_description
1 polymer ?
#
loop_
_entity_poly.entity_id
_entity_poly.type
_entity_poly.pdbx_seq_one_letter_code
_entity_poly.pdbx_strand_id
1 'polypeptide(L)'
;IESDPKGSLYGRGILVAGVRGDERWKSGSGHAKLIIGNDDDPAHAVKIRVKDTGEDFGAIEAQKHNGSALVDIKGLVDIDSKMWRAVESHGAKVSIGGGTIRGTDVASLAAYTGGSILVNAKLNDENKVEATSATRPVKITGDVSAESGGHVMLGLNNKDSFLKGLVTTDISGINPDTQKWGKIPGKVSMVLANGAVWEHKQVGVGYYHKKGADFNYKNRGKGESIDSHVTSLRADKGILLQNDPHKLTIDKYEGNMKLVYEHENAG
;
A
#
# COMPACT_ATOMS: atom_id res chain seq x y z
N ILE A 1 -7.42 -18.45 1.45
CA ILE A 1 -8.53 -17.87 0.68
C ILE A 1 -8.12 -17.87 -0.78
N GLU A 2 -8.81 -18.64 -1.62
CA GLU A 2 -8.65 -18.54 -3.07
C GLU A 2 -9.94 -17.94 -3.63
N SER A 3 -9.81 -16.87 -4.42
CA SER A 3 -10.94 -16.25 -5.13
C SER A 3 -10.80 -16.53 -6.62
N ASP A 4 -11.73 -17.30 -7.17
CA ASP A 4 -11.94 -17.50 -8.60
C ASP A 4 -13.27 -16.80 -9.00
N PRO A 5 -13.22 -15.66 -9.72
CA PRO A 5 -14.39 -14.87 -10.09
C PRO A 5 -15.31 -15.52 -11.15
N LYS A 6 -15.15 -16.79 -11.53
CA LYS A 6 -16.07 -17.49 -12.46
C LYS A 6 -17.56 -17.49 -12.09
N GLY A 7 -17.96 -16.90 -10.96
CA GLY A 7 -19.33 -16.51 -10.65
C GLY A 7 -19.48 -15.22 -9.81
N SER A 8 -18.42 -14.41 -9.65
CA SER A 8 -18.42 -13.16 -8.86
C SER A 8 -17.69 -12.06 -9.62
N LEU A 9 -18.31 -10.90 -9.78
CA LEU A 9 -17.68 -9.71 -10.38
C LEU A 9 -16.50 -9.17 -9.54
N TYR A 10 -16.36 -9.61 -8.29
CA TYR A 10 -15.41 -9.07 -7.33
C TYR A 10 -14.34 -10.10 -6.98
N GLY A 11 -13.09 -9.87 -7.41
CA GLY A 11 -11.92 -10.70 -7.10
C GLY A 11 -11.32 -10.42 -5.71
N ARG A 12 -12.14 -10.41 -4.65
CA ARG A 12 -11.70 -10.06 -3.28
C ARG A 12 -11.47 -11.30 -2.42
N GLY A 13 -10.44 -11.26 -1.59
CA GLY A 13 -10.25 -12.24 -0.51
C GLY A 13 -10.91 -11.81 0.79
N ILE A 14 -10.67 -10.58 1.23
CA ILE A 14 -11.20 -10.00 2.47
C ILE A 14 -11.80 -8.62 2.15
N LEU A 15 -13.04 -8.39 2.58
CA LEU A 15 -13.65 -7.06 2.64
C LEU A 15 -14.11 -6.77 4.07
N VAL A 16 -13.70 -5.62 4.61
CA VAL A 16 -14.23 -5.09 5.87
C VAL A 16 -14.77 -3.68 5.62
N ALA A 17 -16.10 -3.54 5.73
CA ALA A 17 -16.80 -2.31 5.39
C ALA A 17 -17.60 -1.77 6.58
N GLY A 18 -17.33 -0.52 6.97
CA GLY A 18 -17.98 0.19 8.07
C GLY A 18 -19.35 0.77 7.70
N VAL A 19 -20.22 -0.01 7.07
CA VAL A 19 -21.55 0.46 6.64
C VAL A 19 -22.50 0.47 7.84
N ARG A 20 -22.99 1.67 8.22
CA ARG A 20 -24.10 1.79 9.16
C ARG A 20 -25.37 1.29 8.53
N GLY A 21 -26.21 0.63 9.32
CA GLY A 21 -27.47 0.12 8.82
C GLY A 21 -28.33 1.23 8.22
N ASP A 22 -28.85 0.98 7.03
CA ASP A 22 -29.78 1.82 6.29
C ASP A 22 -30.86 0.95 5.62
N GLU A 23 -31.68 1.52 4.74
CA GLU A 23 -32.74 0.76 4.04
C GLU A 23 -32.18 -0.39 3.17
N ARG A 24 -30.94 -0.26 2.69
CA ARG A 24 -30.24 -1.23 1.83
C ARG A 24 -29.48 -2.27 2.66
N TRP A 25 -29.00 -1.89 3.85
CA TRP A 25 -28.31 -2.74 4.82
C TRP A 25 -29.05 -2.67 6.16
N LYS A 26 -30.07 -3.50 6.37
CA LYS A 26 -31.06 -3.37 7.46
C LYS A 26 -30.53 -3.35 8.91
N SER A 27 -29.23 -3.60 9.13
CA SER A 27 -28.62 -3.67 10.46
C SER A 27 -27.12 -3.42 10.42
N GLY A 28 -26.57 -2.80 11.48
CA GLY A 28 -25.12 -2.65 11.67
C GLY A 28 -24.78 -1.31 12.32
N SER A 29 -23.89 -1.32 13.34
CA SER A 29 -23.44 -0.09 14.00
C SER A 29 -22.46 0.74 13.13
N GLY A 30 -22.04 0.21 11.98
CA GLY A 30 -21.01 0.78 11.13
C GLY A 30 -19.59 0.63 11.66
N HIS A 31 -19.38 -0.13 12.74
CA HIS A 31 -18.06 -0.35 13.33
C HIS A 31 -17.55 -1.76 13.02
N ALA A 32 -16.98 -1.94 11.84
CA ALA A 32 -16.51 -3.24 11.37
C ALA A 32 -15.04 -3.49 11.77
N LYS A 33 -14.75 -4.68 12.28
CA LYS A 33 -13.41 -5.09 12.67
C LYS A 33 -13.17 -6.56 12.33
N LEU A 34 -12.07 -6.84 11.65
CA LEU A 34 -11.52 -8.19 11.49
C LEU A 34 -10.14 -8.23 12.15
N ILE A 35 -9.97 -9.19 13.07
CA ILE A 35 -8.67 -9.49 13.68
C ILE A 35 -8.33 -10.93 13.34
N ILE A 36 -7.15 -11.16 12.79
CA ILE A 36 -6.61 -12.50 12.59
C ILE A 36 -5.37 -12.64 13.46
N GLY A 37 -5.49 -13.46 14.51
CA GLY A 37 -4.38 -13.80 15.40
C GLY A 37 -3.62 -15.00 14.86
N ASN A 38 -2.70 -14.77 13.94
CA ASN A 38 -1.69 -15.76 13.55
C ASN A 38 -0.30 -15.34 14.07
N ASP A 39 0.63 -16.29 14.11
CA ASP A 39 2.00 -16.07 14.53
C ASP A 39 2.92 -15.73 13.34
N ASP A 40 4.22 -15.71 13.62
CA ASP A 40 5.26 -15.37 12.64
C ASP A 40 5.76 -16.60 11.86
N ASP A 41 5.05 -17.73 11.91
CA ASP A 41 5.38 -18.93 11.12
C ASP A 41 4.80 -18.80 9.69
N PRO A 42 5.63 -18.90 8.63
CA PRO A 42 5.16 -18.90 7.25
C PRO A 42 4.10 -19.98 6.93
N ALA A 43 4.07 -21.10 7.65
CA ALA A 43 3.06 -22.14 7.51
C ALA A 43 1.67 -21.64 7.94
N HIS A 44 1.61 -20.73 8.92
CA HIS A 44 0.40 -20.12 9.47
C HIS A 44 0.08 -18.77 8.83
N ALA A 45 0.79 -18.37 7.78
CA ALA A 45 0.52 -17.14 7.08
C ALA A 45 -0.91 -17.11 6.53
N VAL A 46 -1.56 -15.95 6.59
CA VAL A 46 -2.86 -15.74 5.94
C VAL A 46 -2.65 -15.73 4.42
N LYS A 47 -2.98 -16.85 3.79
CA LYS A 47 -2.81 -17.05 2.35
C LYS A 47 -4.01 -16.52 1.57
N ILE A 48 -3.77 -15.57 0.67
CA ILE A 48 -4.78 -15.03 -0.25
C ILE A 48 -4.27 -15.15 -1.68
N ARG A 49 -5.08 -15.73 -2.56
CA ARG A 49 -4.80 -15.89 -3.99
C ARG A 49 -5.96 -15.33 -4.80
N VAL A 50 -5.70 -14.34 -5.63
CA VAL A 50 -6.66 -13.78 -6.60
C VAL A 50 -6.19 -14.18 -7.99
N LYS A 51 -6.89 -15.16 -8.59
CA LYS A 51 -6.39 -15.90 -9.76
C LYS A 51 -6.82 -15.31 -11.11
N ASP A 52 -8.06 -14.82 -11.24
CA ASP A 52 -8.64 -14.31 -12.50
C ASP A 52 -9.29 -12.92 -12.34
N THR A 53 -9.77 -12.37 -13.47
CA THR A 53 -10.31 -11.00 -13.63
C THR A 53 -11.51 -10.71 -12.75
N GLY A 54 -11.41 -9.66 -11.92
CA GLY A 54 -12.53 -9.01 -11.25
C GLY A 54 -12.40 -7.49 -11.34
N GLU A 55 -13.42 -6.77 -10.90
CA GLU A 55 -13.41 -5.30 -10.79
C GLU A 55 -12.27 -4.78 -9.89
N ASP A 56 -11.98 -3.48 -10.03
CA ASP A 56 -10.93 -2.65 -9.42
C ASP A 56 -10.83 -2.69 -7.87
N PHE A 57 -10.57 -3.86 -7.26
CA PHE A 57 -10.48 -4.03 -5.80
C PHE A 57 -9.25 -4.78 -5.31
N GLY A 58 -8.84 -4.47 -4.08
CA GLY A 58 -7.76 -5.15 -3.40
C GLY A 58 -8.10 -6.59 -2.98
N ALA A 59 -7.11 -7.48 -2.95
CA ALA A 59 -7.27 -8.81 -2.36
C ALA A 59 -7.67 -8.73 -0.87
N ILE A 60 -7.13 -7.75 -0.15
CA ILE A 60 -7.65 -7.25 1.13
C ILE A 60 -8.14 -5.82 0.92
N GLU A 61 -9.37 -5.55 1.33
CA GLU A 61 -9.97 -4.22 1.23
C GLU A 61 -10.64 -3.81 2.54
N ALA A 62 -10.33 -2.61 3.01
CA ALA A 62 -11.00 -1.99 4.14
C ALA A 62 -11.64 -0.66 3.74
N GLN A 63 -12.95 -0.49 3.98
CA GLN A 63 -13.70 0.71 3.62
C GLN A 63 -14.41 1.31 4.83
N LYS A 64 -14.17 2.58 5.12
CA LYS A 64 -14.82 3.30 6.22
C LYS A 64 -16.31 3.51 5.99
N HIS A 65 -16.70 3.87 4.76
CA HIS A 65 -18.01 4.43 4.43
C HIS A 65 -18.46 5.50 5.45
N ASN A 66 -19.67 5.38 6.00
CA ASN A 66 -20.26 6.25 7.01
C ASN A 66 -19.96 5.81 8.46
N GLY A 67 -19.06 4.85 8.65
CA GLY A 67 -18.67 4.30 9.95
C GLY A 67 -17.15 4.22 10.12
N SER A 68 -16.66 3.05 10.51
CA SER A 68 -15.23 2.73 10.70
C SER A 68 -14.95 1.29 10.31
N ALA A 69 -13.80 1.03 9.69
CA ALA A 69 -13.33 -0.31 9.38
C ALA A 69 -11.89 -0.52 9.82
N LEU A 70 -11.61 -1.70 10.37
CA LEU A 70 -10.28 -2.13 10.77
C LEU A 70 -10.01 -3.57 10.34
N VAL A 71 -8.90 -3.78 9.63
CA VAL A 71 -8.30 -5.09 9.40
C VAL A 71 -6.99 -5.15 10.17
N ASP A 72 -6.81 -6.17 11.00
CA ASP A 72 -5.64 -6.33 11.87
C ASP A 72 -5.16 -7.79 11.82
N ILE A 73 -4.17 -8.06 10.98
CA ILE A 73 -3.52 -9.36 10.84
C ILE A 73 -2.21 -9.31 11.64
N LYS A 74 -2.15 -10.09 12.72
CA LYS A 74 -1.07 -9.99 13.71
C LYS A 74 0.27 -10.51 13.23
N GLY A 75 0.26 -11.61 12.49
CA GLY A 75 1.44 -12.29 11.99
C GLY A 75 1.62 -12.08 10.50
N LEU A 76 2.02 -13.14 9.81
CA LEU A 76 2.38 -13.08 8.40
C LEU A 76 1.18 -13.18 7.46
N VAL A 77 1.28 -12.50 6.32
CA VAL A 77 0.44 -12.73 5.15
C VAL A 77 1.24 -13.35 4.02
N ASP A 78 0.54 -14.02 3.12
CA ASP A 78 1.06 -14.43 1.82
C ASP A 78 -0.04 -14.12 0.80
N ILE A 79 0.10 -12.99 0.12
CA ILE A 79 -0.89 -12.46 -0.82
C ILE A 79 -0.29 -12.49 -2.22
N ASP A 80 -1.01 -13.13 -3.14
CA ASP A 80 -0.72 -13.08 -4.58
C ASP A 80 -1.97 -12.57 -5.30
N SER A 81 -1.90 -11.31 -5.72
CA SER A 81 -2.90 -10.65 -6.54
C SER A 81 -2.30 -10.32 -7.90
N LYS A 82 -2.76 -11.03 -8.93
CA LYS A 82 -2.34 -10.78 -10.31
C LYS A 82 -3.13 -9.66 -10.98
N MET A 83 -4.15 -9.15 -10.30
CA MET A 83 -5.06 -8.12 -10.76
C MET A 83 -5.13 -7.00 -9.74
N TRP A 84 -5.23 -5.78 -10.24
CA TRP A 84 -5.35 -4.56 -9.47
C TRP A 84 -4.35 -4.40 -8.33
N ARG A 85 -4.80 -4.53 -7.08
CA ARG A 85 -3.98 -4.33 -5.88
C ARG A 85 -4.05 -5.50 -4.90
N ALA A 86 -3.01 -5.64 -4.08
CA ALA A 86 -3.01 -6.66 -3.03
C ALA A 86 -3.75 -6.16 -1.78
N VAL A 87 -3.52 -4.90 -1.38
CA VAL A 87 -4.16 -4.31 -0.19
C VAL A 87 -4.62 -2.89 -0.47
N GLU A 88 -5.88 -2.61 -0.14
CA GLU A 88 -6.48 -1.28 -0.26
C GLU A 88 -7.15 -0.82 1.03
N SER A 89 -7.03 0.49 1.30
CA SER A 89 -7.70 1.13 2.43
C SER A 89 -8.36 2.43 2.01
N HIS A 90 -9.68 2.54 2.19
CA HIS A 90 -10.49 3.72 1.87
C HIS A 90 -11.02 4.36 3.17
N GLY A 91 -10.26 5.31 3.73
CA GLY A 91 -10.56 5.95 5.02
C GLY A 91 -10.51 5.02 6.24
N ALA A 92 -10.11 3.76 6.04
CA ALA A 92 -10.05 2.70 7.04
C ALA A 92 -8.61 2.50 7.57
N LYS A 93 -8.41 1.50 8.44
CA LYS A 93 -7.08 1.07 8.89
C LYS A 93 -6.85 -0.39 8.55
N VAL A 94 -5.71 -0.68 7.92
CA VAL A 94 -5.19 -2.03 7.70
C VAL A 94 -3.83 -2.15 8.39
N SER A 95 -3.66 -3.16 9.24
CA SER A 95 -2.41 -3.47 9.93
C SER A 95 -2.03 -4.91 9.63
N ILE A 96 -0.80 -5.13 9.16
CA ILE A 96 -0.24 -6.43 8.80
C ILE A 96 1.11 -6.61 9.49
N GLY A 97 1.30 -7.72 10.21
CA GLY A 97 2.55 -7.99 10.95
C GLY A 97 3.78 -8.09 10.05
N GLY A 98 3.65 -8.77 8.90
CA GLY A 98 4.71 -8.92 7.89
C GLY A 98 4.28 -9.94 6.82
N GLY A 99 5.24 -10.45 6.06
CA GLY A 99 5.05 -11.53 5.09
C GLY A 99 5.25 -11.11 3.64
N THR A 100 4.66 -11.87 2.72
CA THR A 100 4.79 -11.67 1.28
C THR A 100 3.53 -11.03 0.72
N ILE A 101 3.68 -9.91 0.02
CA ILE A 101 2.58 -9.19 -0.62
C ILE A 101 2.98 -8.94 -2.08
N ARG A 102 2.23 -9.54 -3.00
CA ARG A 102 2.41 -9.36 -4.43
C ARG A 102 1.13 -8.82 -5.05
N GLY A 103 1.23 -7.64 -5.64
CA GLY A 103 0.19 -6.98 -6.42
C GLY A 103 0.85 -6.27 -7.59
N THR A 104 0.79 -6.87 -8.78
CA THR A 104 1.66 -6.49 -9.91
C THR A 104 0.92 -5.89 -11.10
N ASP A 105 -0.42 -5.85 -11.09
CA ASP A 105 -1.16 -5.16 -12.15
C ASP A 105 -1.03 -3.65 -11.95
N VAL A 106 -1.54 -3.09 -10.85
CA VAL A 106 -1.46 -1.65 -10.60
C VAL A 106 -0.44 -1.30 -9.51
N ALA A 107 -0.64 -1.85 -8.31
CA ALA A 107 0.17 -1.54 -7.13
C ALA A 107 -0.02 -2.66 -6.10
N SER A 108 0.95 -2.94 -5.25
CA SER A 108 0.73 -3.85 -4.12
C SER A 108 -0.13 -3.21 -3.04
N LEU A 109 0.16 -1.96 -2.68
CA LEU A 109 -0.51 -1.27 -1.57
C LEU A 109 -1.09 0.05 -2.06
N ALA A 110 -2.32 0.37 -1.66
CA ALA A 110 -2.87 1.69 -1.87
C ALA A 110 -3.74 2.20 -0.72
N ALA A 111 -3.38 3.37 -0.20
CA ALA A 111 -4.15 4.06 0.84
C ALA A 111 -4.87 5.30 0.26
N TYR A 112 -6.17 5.38 0.46
CA TYR A 112 -7.07 6.40 -0.07
C TYR A 112 -7.84 7.11 1.03
N THR A 113 -8.18 8.37 0.80
CA THR A 113 -9.22 9.13 1.53
C THR A 113 -9.00 9.10 3.04
N GLY A 114 -7.78 9.43 3.48
CA GLY A 114 -7.38 9.38 4.89
C GLY A 114 -7.21 7.97 5.47
N GLY A 115 -7.24 6.92 4.64
CA GLY A 115 -7.00 5.55 5.04
C GLY A 115 -5.54 5.28 5.38
N SER A 116 -5.27 4.23 6.16
CA SER A 116 -3.92 3.86 6.56
C SER A 116 -3.62 2.37 6.34
N ILE A 117 -2.42 2.09 5.84
CA ILE A 117 -1.89 0.73 5.72
C ILE A 117 -0.56 0.68 6.47
N LEU A 118 -0.44 -0.23 7.43
CA LEU A 118 0.79 -0.46 8.20
C LEU A 118 1.27 -1.88 7.95
N VAL A 119 2.51 -2.05 7.50
CA VAL A 119 3.14 -3.36 7.31
C VAL A 119 4.43 -3.43 8.12
N ASN A 120 4.44 -4.28 9.15
CA ASN A 120 5.46 -4.32 10.19
C ASN A 120 5.78 -2.93 10.76
N ALA A 121 4.79 -2.04 10.89
CA ALA A 121 5.01 -0.63 11.20
C ALA A 121 4.07 -0.10 12.28
N LYS A 122 4.57 0.85 13.06
CA LYS A 122 3.78 1.71 13.95
C LYS A 122 4.39 3.12 13.99
N LEU A 123 3.63 4.07 14.52
CA LEU A 123 4.16 5.38 14.91
C LEU A 123 4.64 5.31 16.36
N ASN A 124 5.81 5.86 16.64
CA ASN A 124 6.27 6.10 18.00
C ASN A 124 5.66 7.40 18.57
N ASP A 125 6.04 7.76 19.79
CA ASP A 125 5.52 8.95 20.50
C ASP A 125 5.87 10.29 19.81
N GLU A 126 6.88 10.28 18.94
CA GLU A 126 7.28 11.43 18.11
C GLU A 126 6.58 11.46 16.74
N ASN A 127 5.58 10.59 16.52
CA ASN A 127 4.92 10.38 15.22
C ASN A 127 5.88 9.95 14.09
N LYS A 128 6.98 9.28 14.44
CA LYS A 128 7.90 8.67 13.47
C LYS A 128 7.57 7.20 13.27
N VAL A 129 7.67 6.71 12.03
CA VAL A 129 7.51 5.29 11.76
C VAL A 129 8.66 4.50 12.38
N GLU A 130 8.32 3.39 13.02
CA GLU A 130 9.25 2.37 13.50
C GLU A 130 8.72 0.98 13.14
N ALA A 131 9.64 0.02 13.00
CA ALA A 131 9.28 -1.36 12.74
C ALA A 131 8.70 -2.01 14.00
N THR A 132 7.63 -2.79 13.87
CA THR A 132 7.04 -3.51 15.01
C THR A 132 7.84 -4.75 15.43
N SER A 133 8.65 -5.29 14.53
CA SER A 133 9.55 -6.41 14.76
C SER A 133 10.82 -6.26 13.92
N ALA A 134 11.96 -6.63 14.51
CA ALA A 134 13.23 -6.72 13.81
C ALA A 134 13.36 -7.99 12.96
N THR A 135 12.59 -9.04 13.26
CA THR A 135 12.73 -10.36 12.62
C THR A 135 11.65 -10.67 11.59
N ARG A 136 10.52 -9.96 11.60
CA ARG A 136 9.44 -10.18 10.62
C ARG A 136 9.90 -9.73 9.23
N PRO A 137 9.90 -10.62 8.23
CA PRO A 137 10.20 -10.22 6.86
C PRO A 137 9.03 -9.42 6.29
N VAL A 138 9.31 -8.41 5.48
CA VAL A 138 8.32 -7.72 4.65
C VAL A 138 8.79 -7.79 3.21
N LYS A 139 8.08 -8.53 2.37
CA LYS A 139 8.46 -8.80 0.98
C LYS A 139 7.36 -8.29 0.06
N ILE A 140 7.53 -7.08 -0.47
CA ILE A 140 6.55 -6.42 -1.33
C ILE A 140 7.05 -6.44 -2.77
N THR A 141 6.24 -7.00 -3.68
CA THR A 141 6.47 -6.95 -5.13
C THR A 141 5.31 -6.25 -5.81
N GLY A 142 5.52 -5.00 -6.19
CA GLY A 142 4.51 -4.11 -6.72
C GLY A 142 4.67 -2.70 -6.18
N ASP A 143 4.13 -1.73 -6.90
CA ASP A 143 4.23 -0.32 -6.51
C ASP A 143 3.41 -0.03 -5.25
N VAL A 144 3.70 1.09 -4.59
CA VAL A 144 2.99 1.57 -3.40
C VAL A 144 2.41 2.93 -3.71
N SER A 145 1.13 3.13 -3.46
CA SER A 145 0.49 4.43 -3.63
C SER A 145 -0.23 4.94 -2.38
N ALA A 146 -0.23 6.25 -2.21
CA ALA A 146 -1.02 6.93 -1.19
C ALA A 146 -1.64 8.19 -1.80
N GLU A 147 -2.96 8.34 -1.68
CA GLU A 147 -3.71 9.41 -2.35
C GLU A 147 -4.79 9.98 -1.41
N SER A 148 -5.24 11.21 -1.67
CA SER A 148 -6.35 11.84 -0.92
C SER A 148 -6.13 11.81 0.60
N GLY A 149 -4.90 12.11 1.05
CA GLY A 149 -4.52 12.08 2.47
C GLY A 149 -4.33 10.68 3.07
N GLY A 150 -4.33 9.61 2.26
CA GLY A 150 -3.99 8.27 2.71
C GLY A 150 -2.54 8.16 3.20
N HIS A 151 -2.22 7.15 4.02
CA HIS A 151 -0.88 6.94 4.60
C HIS A 151 -0.46 5.47 4.56
N VAL A 152 0.61 5.16 3.83
CA VAL A 152 1.27 3.85 3.90
C VAL A 152 2.51 3.94 4.79
N MET A 153 2.64 3.01 5.73
CA MET A 153 3.76 2.92 6.67
C MET A 153 4.42 1.54 6.57
N LEU A 154 5.72 1.52 6.28
CA LEU A 154 6.47 0.28 6.01
C LEU A 154 7.64 0.13 6.98
N GLY A 155 7.74 -1.04 7.61
CA GLY A 155 8.89 -1.44 8.44
C GLY A 155 9.74 -2.50 7.75
N LEU A 156 10.64 -2.11 6.85
CA LEU A 156 11.60 -3.02 6.22
C LEU A 156 12.87 -3.06 7.09
N ASN A 157 12.99 -4.05 7.98
CA ASN A 157 13.94 -3.97 9.11
C ASN A 157 14.86 -5.20 9.27
N ASN A 158 15.03 -6.01 8.22
CA ASN A 158 16.00 -7.11 8.16
C ASN A 158 16.35 -7.45 6.71
N LYS A 159 17.42 -8.23 6.54
CA LYS A 159 17.93 -8.72 5.26
C LYS A 159 16.94 -9.54 4.41
N ASP A 160 15.90 -10.07 5.03
CA ASP A 160 14.86 -10.85 4.34
C ASP A 160 13.68 -9.96 3.90
N SER A 161 13.76 -8.65 4.15
CA SER A 161 12.76 -7.66 3.77
C SER A 161 13.16 -6.92 2.50
N PHE A 162 12.21 -6.75 1.59
CA PHE A 162 12.38 -5.89 0.43
C PHE A 162 11.09 -5.22 -0.03
N LEU A 163 11.27 -4.09 -0.70
CA LEU A 163 10.28 -3.49 -1.59
C LEU A 163 10.86 -3.50 -3.01
N LYS A 164 10.16 -4.12 -3.95
CA LYS A 164 10.40 -3.97 -5.38
C LYS A 164 9.21 -3.23 -5.99
N GLY A 165 9.38 -1.95 -6.29
CA GLY A 165 8.29 -1.07 -6.70
C GLY A 165 8.65 0.40 -6.60
N LEU A 166 7.89 1.23 -7.33
CA LEU A 166 7.87 2.68 -7.14
C LEU A 166 6.97 3.06 -5.96
N VAL A 167 7.17 4.26 -5.43
CA VAL A 167 6.36 4.81 -4.33
C VAL A 167 5.75 6.13 -4.77
N THR A 168 4.42 6.22 -4.88
CA THR A 168 3.73 7.39 -5.44
C THR A 168 2.75 8.00 -4.44
N THR A 169 2.93 9.27 -4.11
CA THR A 169 2.06 10.04 -3.19
C THR A 169 1.30 11.16 -3.90
N ASP A 170 1.78 11.57 -5.06
CA ASP A 170 1.36 12.77 -5.77
C ASP A 170 0.23 12.52 -6.78
N ILE A 171 -0.69 11.63 -6.42
CA ILE A 171 -1.83 11.27 -7.26
C ILE A 171 -3.07 12.05 -6.80
N SER A 172 -3.85 12.50 -7.76
CA SER A 172 -4.99 13.40 -7.54
C SER A 172 -6.16 12.71 -6.86
N GLY A 173 -6.85 13.43 -5.98
CA GLY A 173 -7.89 12.90 -5.12
C GLY A 173 -9.16 13.74 -5.11
N ILE A 174 -10.21 13.24 -4.46
CA ILE A 174 -11.36 14.06 -4.08
C ILE A 174 -11.05 14.72 -2.73
N ASN A 175 -11.17 16.04 -2.68
CA ASN A 175 -11.01 16.79 -1.46
C ASN A 175 -12.23 16.52 -0.56
N PRO A 176 -12.03 16.02 0.67
CA PRO A 176 -13.14 15.63 1.53
C PRO A 176 -14.03 16.82 1.92
N ASP A 177 -13.48 18.02 2.03
CA ASP A 177 -14.20 19.22 2.46
C ASP A 177 -14.99 19.86 1.32
N THR A 178 -14.42 19.88 0.11
CA THR A 178 -15.00 20.57 -1.05
C THR A 178 -15.68 19.63 -2.04
N GLN A 179 -15.49 18.31 -1.91
CA GLN A 179 -15.96 17.27 -2.84
C GLN A 179 -15.50 17.50 -4.29
N LYS A 180 -14.42 18.26 -4.49
CA LYS A 180 -13.82 18.55 -5.79
C LYS A 180 -12.55 17.75 -6.00
N TRP A 181 -12.29 17.39 -7.25
CA TRP A 181 -11.02 16.79 -7.65
C TRP A 181 -9.89 17.80 -7.55
N GLY A 182 -8.74 17.38 -7.02
CA GLY A 182 -7.55 18.21 -6.88
C GLY A 182 -6.31 17.38 -6.57
N LYS A 183 -5.13 18.02 -6.58
CA LYS A 183 -3.91 17.40 -6.07
C LYS A 183 -3.98 17.33 -4.54
N ILE A 184 -4.14 16.12 -4.01
CA ILE A 184 -4.24 15.89 -2.57
C ILE A 184 -3.27 14.76 -2.24
N PRO A 185 -2.02 15.10 -1.90
CA PRO A 185 -0.99 14.10 -1.73
C PRO A 185 -1.33 13.17 -0.56
N GLY A 186 -1.04 11.89 -0.74
CA GLY A 186 -0.93 10.96 0.38
C GLY A 186 0.44 11.07 1.07
N LYS A 187 0.69 10.14 1.97
CA LYS A 187 1.96 10.01 2.68
C LYS A 187 2.47 8.60 2.56
N VAL A 188 3.78 8.46 2.35
CA VAL A 188 4.47 7.19 2.54
C VAL A 188 5.63 7.40 3.48
N SER A 189 5.70 6.56 4.52
CA SER A 189 6.74 6.63 5.53
C SER A 189 7.37 5.25 5.71
N MET A 190 8.69 5.17 5.66
CA MET A 190 9.40 3.91 5.58
C MET A 190 10.59 3.86 6.54
N VAL A 191 10.75 2.71 7.19
CA VAL A 191 12.02 2.28 7.76
C VAL A 191 12.69 1.35 6.75
N LEU A 192 13.96 1.62 6.44
CA LEU A 192 14.80 0.80 5.57
C LEU A 192 16.10 0.48 6.30
N ALA A 193 16.16 -0.69 6.94
CA ALA A 193 17.24 -0.99 7.87
C ALA A 193 17.70 -2.46 7.86
N ASN A 194 18.87 -2.70 8.46
CA ASN A 194 19.45 -4.02 8.72
C ASN A 194 19.58 -4.90 7.46
N GLY A 195 20.03 -4.31 6.36
CA GLY A 195 20.21 -5.00 5.08
C GLY A 195 18.92 -5.17 4.28
N ALA A 196 17.79 -4.59 4.71
CA ALA A 196 16.58 -4.54 3.89
C ALA A 196 16.83 -3.76 2.59
N VAL A 197 16.16 -4.17 1.52
CA VAL A 197 16.40 -3.65 0.16
C VAL A 197 15.16 -2.95 -0.39
N TRP A 198 15.32 -1.74 -0.90
CA TRP A 198 14.37 -1.14 -1.83
C TRP A 198 14.95 -1.19 -3.23
N GLU A 199 14.41 -2.06 -4.08
CA GLU A 199 14.62 -2.03 -5.53
C GLU A 199 13.61 -1.04 -6.13
N HIS A 200 14.07 0.19 -6.33
CA HIS A 200 13.30 1.27 -6.94
C HIS A 200 13.20 0.99 -8.45
N LYS A 201 12.04 0.44 -8.83
CA LYS A 201 11.70 -0.02 -10.17
C LYS A 201 10.20 -0.15 -10.32
N GLN A 202 9.65 0.33 -11.44
CA GLN A 202 8.24 0.13 -11.76
C GLN A 202 7.91 -1.36 -11.90
N VAL A 203 6.87 -1.80 -11.18
CA VAL A 203 6.35 -3.17 -11.29
C VAL A 203 4.94 -3.20 -11.85
N GLY A 204 4.05 -2.32 -11.38
CA GLY A 204 2.69 -2.22 -11.90
C GLY A 204 2.58 -1.27 -13.08
N VAL A 205 1.42 -1.23 -13.73
CA VAL A 205 1.12 -0.30 -14.84
C VAL A 205 0.72 1.09 -14.37
N GLY A 206 1.05 1.48 -13.12
CA GLY A 206 0.93 2.84 -12.63
C GLY A 206 -0.45 3.50 -12.77
N TYR A 207 -0.52 4.76 -12.32
CA TYR A 207 -1.56 5.68 -12.75
C TYR A 207 -0.95 7.03 -13.02
N TYR A 208 -1.29 7.61 -14.16
CA TYR A 208 -0.97 9.00 -14.47
C TYR A 208 -2.22 9.77 -14.84
N HIS A 209 -2.20 11.07 -14.56
CA HIS A 209 -3.23 11.99 -15.05
C HIS A 209 -2.80 12.51 -16.42
N LYS A 210 -3.69 12.46 -17.40
CA LYS A 210 -3.40 13.03 -18.72
C LYS A 210 -3.12 14.53 -18.56
N LYS A 211 -2.02 15.01 -19.15
CA LYS A 211 -1.63 16.43 -19.09
C LYS A 211 -2.78 17.32 -19.59
N GLY A 212 -3.16 18.33 -18.79
CA GLY A 212 -4.23 19.26 -19.12
C GLY A 212 -5.65 18.75 -18.88
N ALA A 213 -5.81 17.49 -18.43
CA ALA A 213 -7.11 17.00 -17.96
C ALA A 213 -7.38 17.49 -16.53
N ASP A 214 -8.66 17.60 -16.19
CA ASP A 214 -9.04 17.73 -14.78
C ASP A 214 -8.65 16.45 -14.01
N PHE A 215 -8.60 16.57 -12.70
CA PHE A 215 -8.11 15.51 -11.82
C PHE A 215 -9.10 14.36 -11.59
N ASN A 216 -10.15 14.26 -12.42
CA ASN A 216 -11.16 13.22 -12.33
C ASN A 216 -10.56 11.84 -12.59
N TYR A 217 -10.91 10.84 -11.77
CA TYR A 217 -10.42 9.46 -11.96
C TYR A 217 -10.69 8.89 -13.36
N LYS A 218 -11.77 9.32 -14.03
CA LYS A 218 -12.10 8.92 -15.42
C LYS A 218 -11.07 9.39 -16.45
N ASN A 219 -10.24 10.37 -16.08
CA ASN A 219 -9.20 10.94 -16.92
C ASN A 219 -7.79 10.42 -16.60
N ARG A 220 -7.69 9.42 -15.70
CA ARG A 220 -6.45 8.68 -15.46
C ARG A 220 -6.16 7.73 -16.62
N GLY A 221 -4.90 7.61 -17.00
CA GLY A 221 -4.39 6.53 -17.84
C GLY A 221 -3.65 5.50 -17.00
N LYS A 222 -3.73 4.23 -17.40
CA LYS A 222 -2.76 3.19 -17.00
C LYS A 222 -1.54 3.33 -17.92
N GLY A 223 -0.33 3.29 -17.38
CA GLY A 223 0.91 3.36 -18.15
C GLY A 223 2.13 3.61 -17.28
N GLU A 224 3.00 4.51 -17.72
CA GLU A 224 4.16 4.91 -16.91
C GLU A 224 3.68 5.60 -15.63
N SER A 225 4.26 5.20 -14.50
CA SER A 225 3.95 5.82 -13.22
C SER A 225 4.47 7.27 -13.19
N ILE A 226 4.06 8.02 -12.18
CA ILE A 226 4.73 9.29 -11.88
C ILE A 226 6.03 9.02 -11.09
N ASP A 227 6.86 10.06 -10.98
CA ASP A 227 8.06 10.05 -10.14
C ASP A 227 7.75 9.56 -8.71
N SER A 228 8.74 8.89 -8.11
CA SER A 228 8.60 8.40 -6.74
C SER A 228 8.76 9.50 -5.72
N HIS A 229 7.94 9.44 -4.68
CA HIS A 229 7.98 10.38 -3.57
C HIS A 229 7.71 9.68 -2.23
N VAL A 230 8.66 9.80 -1.30
CA VAL A 230 8.57 9.29 0.07
C VAL A 230 8.58 10.47 1.04
N THR A 231 7.54 10.57 1.87
CA THR A 231 7.39 11.67 2.81
C THR A 231 8.36 11.57 3.99
N SER A 232 8.74 10.35 4.39
CA SER A 232 9.78 10.15 5.40
C SER A 232 10.47 8.80 5.23
N LEU A 233 11.81 8.81 5.22
CA LEU A 233 12.64 7.62 5.20
C LEU A 233 13.61 7.64 6.39
N ARG A 234 13.47 6.65 7.28
CA ARG A 234 14.45 6.37 8.33
C ARG A 234 15.30 5.18 7.90
N ALA A 235 16.58 5.40 7.73
CA ALA A 235 17.51 4.40 7.23
C ALA A 235 18.56 4.03 8.28
N ASP A 236 18.84 2.74 8.42
CA ASP A 236 19.99 2.24 9.20
C ASP A 236 20.54 0.97 8.56
N LYS A 237 21.59 1.10 7.75
CA LYS A 237 22.19 -0.01 6.98
C LYS A 237 21.20 -0.65 6.01
N GLY A 238 20.21 0.11 5.55
CA GLY A 238 19.35 -0.25 4.43
C GLY A 238 20.07 -0.11 3.08
N ILE A 239 19.48 -0.68 2.03
CA ILE A 239 20.01 -0.62 0.67
C ILE A 239 18.91 -0.11 -0.26
N LEU A 240 19.19 0.97 -0.98
CA LEU A 240 18.37 1.46 -2.08
C LEU A 240 19.10 1.14 -3.40
N LEU A 241 18.47 0.36 -4.25
CA LEU A 241 18.88 0.10 -5.62
C LEU A 241 17.99 0.95 -6.54
N GLN A 242 18.53 2.04 -7.07
CA GLN A 242 17.83 2.91 -7.99
C GLN A 242 18.15 2.48 -9.42
N ASN A 243 17.23 1.67 -9.96
CA ASN A 243 17.39 0.97 -11.24
C ASN A 243 16.43 1.52 -12.32
N ASP A 244 15.74 2.62 -12.03
CA ASP A 244 14.61 3.12 -12.79
C ASP A 244 14.73 4.63 -13.01
N PRO A 245 14.51 5.13 -14.25
CA PRO A 245 14.71 6.54 -14.58
C PRO A 245 13.76 7.50 -13.85
N HIS A 246 12.69 7.00 -13.22
CA HIS A 246 11.82 7.83 -12.38
C HIS A 246 12.63 8.52 -11.29
N LYS A 247 12.38 9.83 -11.10
CA LYS A 247 13.03 10.57 -10.01
C LYS A 247 12.53 10.03 -8.68
N LEU A 248 13.38 10.06 -7.68
CA LEU A 248 13.04 9.77 -6.30
C LEU A 248 13.23 11.02 -5.44
N THR A 249 12.13 11.51 -4.87
CA THR A 249 12.14 12.59 -3.87
C THR A 249 11.89 12.02 -2.48
N ILE A 250 12.67 12.46 -1.49
CA ILE A 250 12.47 12.12 -0.08
C ILE A 250 12.41 13.42 0.73
N ASP A 251 11.26 13.72 1.34
CA ASP A 251 11.09 15.00 2.06
C ASP A 251 11.92 15.04 3.35
N LYS A 252 11.89 13.93 4.10
CA LYS A 252 12.55 13.80 5.41
C LYS A 252 13.35 12.52 5.45
N TYR A 253 14.66 12.66 5.28
CA TYR A 253 15.61 11.56 5.38
C TYR A 253 16.36 11.61 6.72
N GLU A 254 16.42 10.47 7.42
CA GLU A 254 17.19 10.31 8.67
C GLU A 254 18.05 9.05 8.61
N GLY A 255 19.33 9.15 8.98
CA GLY A 255 20.24 8.01 9.16
C GLY A 255 21.11 7.69 7.94
N ASN A 256 21.44 6.40 7.74
CA ASN A 256 22.39 5.95 6.72
C ASN A 256 21.88 4.74 5.93
N MET A 257 21.95 4.82 4.60
CA MET A 257 21.73 3.70 3.68
C MET A 257 22.84 3.62 2.64
N LYS A 258 22.99 2.45 2.04
CA LYS A 258 23.74 2.28 0.80
C LYS A 258 22.82 2.62 -0.38
N LEU A 259 23.23 3.57 -1.21
CA LEU A 259 22.63 3.82 -2.52
C LEU A 259 23.46 3.13 -3.60
N VAL A 260 22.81 2.36 -4.46
CA VAL A 260 23.37 1.83 -5.70
C VAL A 260 22.55 2.43 -6.83
N TYR A 261 23.22 3.07 -7.78
CA TYR A 261 22.59 3.82 -8.87
C TYR A 261 23.11 3.28 -10.20
N GLU A 262 22.22 2.76 -11.05
CA GLU A 262 22.55 2.20 -12.36
C GLU A 262 21.88 3.01 -13.47
N HIS A 263 22.38 4.22 -13.73
CA HIS A 263 22.01 4.97 -14.95
C HIS A 263 23.27 5.54 -15.61
N GLU A 264 23.61 5.02 -16.80
CA GLU A 264 24.58 5.66 -17.68
C GLU A 264 23.92 6.87 -18.37
N ASN A 265 24.57 8.05 -18.33
CA ASN A 265 24.25 9.23 -19.15
C ASN A 265 22.86 9.90 -18.98
N ALA A 266 22.29 9.96 -17.76
CA ALA A 266 21.00 10.63 -17.49
C ALA A 266 21.12 12.04 -16.85
N GLY A 267 22.25 12.72 -17.05
CA GLY A 267 22.53 14.06 -16.51
C GLY A 267 21.94 15.20 -17.34
#